data_AF-A0A2V8ULN5-F1
#
_entry.id   AF-A0A2V8ULN5-F1
#
_cell.length_a   1.000
_cell.length_b   1.000
_cell.length_c   1.000
_cell.angle_alpha   90.00
_cell.angle_beta   90.00
_cell.angle_gamma   90.00
#
_symmetry.space_group_name_H-M   'P 1'
#
loop_
_entity.id
_entity.type
_entity.pdbx_description
1 polymer ?
#
loop_
_entity_poly.entity_id
_entity_poly.type
_entity_poly.pdbx_seq_one_letter_code
_entity_poly.pdbx_strand_id
1 'polypeptide(L)'
;MTGPRLLRRDTLKMFAGAVAAPSLAQSSSIAAPTKFQLACMTLPYANFPLERALQGIASAGYRYVAWGTMHQNSPGRKESVIAADAPAAEAKRLAEHCRSMGLEPVMMFSEIYVAAPESVRVHTKRIEQAAAAGVPFVLTFGAVQ
;
A
#
# COMPACT_ATOMS: atom_id res chain seq x y z
N MET A 1 -64.22 5.20 28.17
CA MET A 1 -63.66 5.00 29.52
C MET A 1 -62.26 4.44 29.36
N THR A 2 -61.27 5.23 29.75
CA THR A 2 -59.84 5.07 29.51
C THR A 2 -59.22 4.23 30.64
N GLY A 3 -58.63 3.07 30.32
CA GLY A 3 -57.86 2.28 31.30
C GLY A 3 -56.52 2.94 31.64
N PRO A 4 -55.98 2.74 32.86
CA PRO A 4 -54.77 3.44 33.30
C PRO A 4 -53.52 2.94 32.56
N ARG A 5 -52.77 3.87 31.97
CA ARG A 5 -51.41 3.64 31.43
C ARG A 5 -50.44 3.49 32.58
N LEU A 6 -49.94 2.27 32.81
CA LEU A 6 -48.79 2.04 33.68
C LEU A 6 -47.53 2.61 33.02
N LEU A 7 -46.91 3.60 33.68
CA LEU A 7 -45.74 4.32 33.20
C LEU A 7 -44.48 3.47 33.45
N ARG A 8 -43.57 3.43 32.46
CA ARG A 8 -42.25 2.75 32.49
C ARG A 8 -41.30 3.13 33.64
N ARG A 9 -41.72 3.96 34.60
CA ARG A 9 -40.86 4.53 35.64
C ARG A 9 -40.89 3.82 36.99
N ASP A 10 -41.77 2.83 37.17
CA ASP A 10 -41.91 2.14 38.47
C ASP A 10 -41.02 0.89 38.61
N THR A 11 -40.33 0.45 37.56
CA THR A 11 -39.46 -0.75 37.62
C THR A 11 -38.07 -0.48 38.20
N LEU A 12 -37.72 0.76 38.55
CA LEU A 12 -36.36 1.14 38.96
C LEU A 12 -36.10 1.13 40.47
N LYS A 13 -37.06 0.69 41.32
CA LYS A 13 -36.89 0.69 42.79
C LYS A 13 -36.88 -0.68 43.46
N MET A 14 -36.77 -1.78 42.72
CA MET A 14 -36.90 -3.12 43.30
C MET A 14 -35.69 -4.04 43.05
N PHE A 15 -34.48 -3.55 43.30
CA PHE A 15 -33.28 -4.40 43.46
C PHE A 15 -32.32 -3.79 44.49
N ALA A 16 -32.82 -3.55 45.70
CA ALA A 16 -31.97 -3.40 46.87
C ALA A 16 -31.78 -4.79 47.50
N GLY A 17 -30.61 -5.40 47.24
CA GLY A 17 -30.13 -6.55 48.00
C GLY A 17 -30.14 -7.88 47.23
N ALA A 18 -29.01 -8.22 46.63
CA ALA A 18 -28.53 -9.60 46.49
C ALA A 18 -27.10 -9.63 45.90
N VAL A 19 -26.16 -10.03 46.74
CA VAL A 19 -24.90 -10.73 46.45
C VAL A 19 -23.91 -10.06 45.48
N ALA A 20 -22.85 -9.49 46.05
CA ALA A 20 -21.60 -9.21 45.34
C ALA A 20 -20.93 -10.54 44.93
N ALA A 21 -21.30 -11.05 43.75
CA ALA A 21 -20.44 -11.98 43.03
C ALA A 21 -19.29 -11.16 42.42
N PRO A 22 -18.02 -11.55 42.58
CA PRO A 22 -16.96 -10.98 41.78
C PRO A 22 -17.27 -11.37 40.34
N SER A 23 -17.77 -10.41 39.58
CA SER A 23 -17.88 -10.54 38.15
C SER A 23 -16.46 -10.68 37.64
N LEU A 24 -16.04 -11.92 37.36
CA LEU A 24 -14.93 -12.18 36.46
C LEU A 24 -15.38 -11.71 35.07
N ALA A 25 -15.46 -10.39 34.92
CA ALA A 25 -15.48 -9.74 33.63
C ALA A 25 -14.10 -10.04 33.02
N GLN A 26 -13.99 -11.21 32.39
CA GLN A 26 -12.98 -11.44 31.39
C GLN A 26 -13.16 -10.32 30.37
N SER A 27 -12.33 -9.30 30.51
CA SER A 27 -12.14 -8.31 29.46
C SER A 27 -11.50 -9.08 28.32
N SER A 28 -12.33 -9.65 27.46
CA SER A 28 -11.94 -10.10 26.15
C SER A 28 -11.52 -8.86 25.38
N SER A 29 -10.25 -8.46 25.54
CA SER A 29 -9.65 -7.44 24.71
C SER A 29 -9.70 -7.98 23.28
N ILE A 30 -10.59 -7.43 22.45
CA ILE A 30 -10.55 -7.69 21.02
C ILE A 30 -9.18 -7.20 20.56
N ALA A 31 -8.34 -8.13 20.10
CA ALA A 31 -7.02 -7.79 19.58
C ALA A 31 -7.19 -6.71 18.50
N ALA A 32 -6.32 -5.70 18.52
CA ALA A 32 -6.35 -4.65 17.52
C ALA A 32 -6.25 -5.29 16.11
N PRO A 33 -7.01 -4.80 15.12
CA PRO A 33 -6.94 -5.35 13.77
C PRO A 33 -5.53 -5.24 13.19
N THR A 34 -5.11 -6.27 12.46
CA THR A 34 -3.88 -6.23 11.66
C THR A 34 -3.94 -5.08 10.67
N LYS A 35 -2.90 -4.24 10.64
CA LYS A 35 -2.77 -3.14 9.68
C LYS A 35 -1.97 -3.63 8.48
N PHE A 36 -2.64 -3.82 7.35
CA PHE A 36 -1.99 -4.19 6.09
C PHE A 36 -1.45 -2.95 5.36
N GLN A 37 -0.29 -3.09 4.73
CA GLN A 37 0.24 -2.09 3.82
C GLN A 37 -0.44 -2.24 2.45
N LEU A 38 -1.29 -1.27 2.07
CA LEU A 38 -1.99 -1.27 0.79
C LEU A 38 -1.28 -0.33 -0.19
N ALA A 39 -0.70 -0.90 -1.23
CA ALA A 39 -0.07 -0.17 -2.32
C ALA A 39 -0.86 -0.31 -3.63
N CYS A 40 -0.84 0.73 -4.47
CA CYS A 40 -1.33 0.63 -5.84
C CYS A 40 -0.15 0.61 -6.81
N MET A 41 -0.17 -0.33 -7.77
CA MET A 41 0.87 -0.41 -8.78
C MET A 41 0.56 0.51 -9.95
N THR A 42 1.58 1.12 -10.58
CA THR A 42 1.36 2.00 -11.73
C THR A 42 1.09 1.23 -13.04
N LEU A 43 1.44 -0.06 -13.09
CA LEU A 43 1.34 -0.91 -14.28
C LEU A 43 -0.05 -0.98 -14.94
N PRO A 44 -1.19 -1.06 -14.21
CA PRO A 44 -2.52 -1.01 -14.82
C PRO A 44 -2.79 0.30 -15.59
N TYR A 45 -2.01 1.35 -15.33
CA TYR A 45 -2.11 2.67 -15.95
C TYR A 45 -1.03 2.91 -17.02
N ALA A 46 -0.36 1.86 -17.52
CA ALA A 46 0.77 1.98 -18.45
C ALA A 46 0.46 2.69 -19.79
N ASN A 47 -0.81 2.82 -20.17
CA ASN A 47 -1.22 3.56 -21.38
C ASN A 47 -1.40 5.07 -21.13
N PHE A 48 -1.13 5.53 -19.91
CA PHE A 48 -1.14 6.94 -19.52
C PHE A 48 0.27 7.37 -19.09
N PRO A 49 0.59 8.67 -19.15
CA PRO A 49 1.84 9.20 -18.60
C PRO A 49 2.00 8.80 -17.13
N LEU A 50 3.24 8.55 -16.71
CA LEU A 50 3.54 8.15 -15.31
C LEU A 50 2.97 9.15 -14.31
N GLU A 51 3.15 10.45 -14.58
CA GLU A 51 2.63 11.54 -13.74
C GLU A 51 1.11 11.43 -13.52
N ARG A 52 0.36 11.15 -14.59
CA ARG A 52 -1.10 10.99 -14.50
C ARG A 52 -1.48 9.80 -13.63
N ALA A 53 -0.74 8.70 -13.71
CA ALA A 53 -0.96 7.52 -12.88
C ALA A 53 -0.70 7.84 -11.40
N LEU A 54 0.42 8.47 -11.08
CA LEU A 54 0.78 8.85 -9.71
C LEU A 54 -0.25 9.79 -9.08
N GLN A 55 -0.67 10.84 -9.81
CA GLN A 55 -1.73 11.74 -9.36
C GLN A 55 -3.05 11.01 -9.08
N GLY A 56 -3.41 10.05 -9.94
CA GLY A 56 -4.62 9.25 -9.75
C GLY A 56 -4.55 8.35 -8.51
N ILE A 57 -3.41 7.71 -8.29
CA ILE A 57 -3.16 6.85 -7.13
C ILE A 57 -3.20 7.67 -5.83
N ALA A 58 -2.54 8.82 -5.79
CA ALA A 58 -2.58 9.72 -4.63
C ALA A 58 -4.01 10.22 -4.36
N SER A 59 -4.71 10.67 -5.40
CA SER A 59 -6.11 11.16 -5.28
C SER A 59 -7.09 10.08 -4.83
N ALA A 60 -6.78 8.80 -5.08
CA ALA A 60 -7.57 7.67 -4.59
C ALA A 60 -7.31 7.33 -3.11
N GLY A 61 -6.42 8.05 -2.43
CA GLY A 61 -6.13 7.90 -1.01
C GLY A 61 -5.11 6.82 -0.67
N TYR A 62 -4.38 6.29 -1.67
CA TYR A 62 -3.26 5.39 -1.39
C TYR A 62 -2.11 6.15 -0.73
N ARG A 63 -1.44 5.47 0.20
CA ARG A 63 -0.20 5.95 0.83
C ARG A 63 1.06 5.33 0.24
N TYR A 64 0.93 4.19 -0.43
CA TYR A 64 2.03 3.41 -0.96
C TYR A 64 1.85 3.19 -2.46
N VAL A 65 2.95 3.24 -3.21
CA VAL A 65 2.96 3.03 -4.65
C VAL A 65 4.00 1.97 -5.05
N ALA A 66 3.63 1.09 -5.97
CA ALA A 66 4.57 0.19 -6.63
C ALA A 66 4.79 0.65 -8.07
N TRP A 67 6.04 0.79 -8.48
CA TRP A 67 6.37 1.20 -9.83
C TRP A 67 6.22 0.01 -10.78
N GLY A 68 5.45 0.22 -11.85
CA GLY A 68 5.45 -0.65 -13.02
C GLY A 68 6.73 -0.50 -13.84
N THR A 69 6.74 -1.09 -15.04
CA THR A 69 7.92 -1.11 -15.92
C THR A 69 7.94 0.06 -16.90
N MET A 70 6.81 0.37 -17.56
CA MET A 70 6.75 1.38 -18.61
C MET A 70 5.44 2.18 -18.59
N HIS A 71 5.50 3.43 -19.06
CA HIS A 71 4.35 4.32 -19.24
C HIS A 71 4.37 5.02 -20.60
N GLN A 72 3.19 5.34 -21.12
CA GLN A 72 3.04 6.08 -22.37
C GLN A 72 3.13 7.59 -22.11
N ASN A 73 4.34 8.13 -22.13
CA ASN A 73 4.59 9.57 -21.95
C ASN A 73 4.33 10.38 -23.24
N SER A 74 4.30 9.72 -24.41
CA SER A 74 3.97 10.31 -25.70
C SER A 74 3.04 9.38 -26.50
N PRO A 75 2.19 9.89 -27.41
CA PRO A 75 1.30 9.06 -28.22
C PRO A 75 2.03 7.89 -28.92
N GLY A 76 1.64 6.65 -28.59
CA GLY A 76 2.19 5.44 -29.20
C GLY A 76 3.59 5.02 -28.73
N ARG A 77 4.22 5.73 -27.80
CA ARG A 77 5.56 5.37 -27.28
C ARG A 77 5.52 5.13 -25.79
N LYS A 78 5.92 3.92 -25.38
CA LYS A 78 6.15 3.56 -23.98
C LYS A 78 7.61 3.79 -23.61
N GLU A 79 7.82 4.41 -22.46
CA GLU A 79 9.13 4.69 -21.88
C GLU A 79 9.23 3.98 -20.54
N SER A 80 10.42 3.47 -20.21
CA SER A 80 10.66 2.82 -18.92
C SER A 80 10.47 3.81 -17.79
N VAL A 81 9.90 3.35 -16.67
CA VAL A 81 9.76 4.16 -15.44
C VAL A 81 11.14 4.54 -14.90
N ILE A 82 12.06 3.56 -14.89
CA ILE A 82 13.50 3.76 -14.67
C ILE A 82 14.23 2.76 -15.56
N ALA A 83 15.00 3.25 -16.54
CA ALA A 83 15.78 2.38 -17.41
C ALA A 83 16.79 1.51 -16.61
N ALA A 84 17.11 0.33 -17.14
CA ALA A 84 17.98 -0.64 -16.45
C ALA A 84 19.40 -0.11 -16.19
N ASP A 85 19.89 0.79 -17.04
CA ASP A 85 21.20 1.44 -16.98
C ASP A 85 21.13 2.88 -16.44
N ALA A 86 19.94 3.38 -16.08
CA ALA A 86 19.78 4.71 -15.52
C ALA A 86 20.60 4.87 -14.22
N PRO A 87 21.20 6.05 -13.96
CA PRO A 87 21.88 6.31 -12.70
C PRO A 87 20.93 6.19 -11.50
N ALA A 88 21.43 5.71 -10.36
CA ALA A 88 20.64 5.58 -9.12
C ALA A 88 19.99 6.91 -8.67
N ALA A 89 20.61 8.05 -9.00
CA ALA A 89 20.05 9.38 -8.75
C ALA A 89 18.70 9.63 -9.43
N GLU A 90 18.41 8.95 -10.55
CA GLU A 90 17.13 9.07 -11.23
C GLU A 90 16.00 8.40 -10.45
N ALA A 91 16.24 7.19 -9.92
CA ALA A 91 15.31 6.51 -9.04
C ALA A 91 15.07 7.31 -7.75
N LYS A 92 16.13 7.92 -7.19
CA LYS A 92 16.02 8.84 -6.05
C LYS A 92 15.07 10.01 -6.35
N ARG A 93 15.26 10.71 -7.48
CA ARG A 93 14.40 11.84 -7.88
C ARG A 93 12.95 11.43 -8.06
N LEU A 94 12.70 10.28 -8.69
CA LEU A 94 11.33 9.77 -8.83
C LEU A 94 10.69 9.47 -7.48
N ALA A 95 11.46 8.92 -6.53
CA ALA A 95 10.96 8.64 -5.19
C ALA A 95 10.67 9.92 -4.38
N GLU A 96 11.54 10.94 -4.49
CA GLU A 96 11.29 12.27 -3.91
C GLU A 96 10.02 12.89 -4.48
N HIS A 97 9.81 12.77 -5.78
CA HIS A 97 8.58 13.23 -6.44
C HIS A 97 7.34 12.50 -5.92
N CYS A 98 7.37 11.16 -5.83
CA CYS A 98 6.29 10.37 -5.23
C CYS A 98 5.98 10.86 -3.80
N ARG A 99 7.00 11.03 -2.96
CA ARG A 99 6.83 11.48 -1.57
C ARG A 99 6.28 12.90 -1.47
N SER A 100 6.61 13.78 -2.41
CA SER A 100 6.02 15.12 -2.48
C SER A 100 4.50 15.09 -2.71
N MET A 101 3.99 14.01 -3.32
CA MET A 101 2.55 13.75 -3.51
C MET A 101 1.92 12.92 -2.37
N GLY A 102 2.67 12.60 -1.32
CA GLY A 102 2.19 11.74 -0.22
C GLY A 102 2.21 10.24 -0.54
N LEU A 103 2.93 9.82 -1.59
CA LEU A 103 3.10 8.41 -1.96
C LEU A 103 4.49 7.91 -1.56
N GLU A 104 4.54 6.84 -0.78
CA GLU A 104 5.78 6.14 -0.47
C GLU A 104 6.01 4.99 -1.46
N PRO A 105 7.10 5.02 -2.26
CA PRO A 105 7.46 3.91 -3.14
C PRO A 105 7.87 2.67 -2.36
N VAL A 106 7.23 1.53 -2.62
CA VAL A 106 7.51 0.29 -1.89
C VAL A 106 8.10 -0.82 -2.74
N MET A 107 7.92 -0.78 -4.05
CA MET A 107 8.37 -1.84 -4.95
C MET A 107 8.72 -1.31 -6.34
N MET A 108 9.71 -1.91 -6.99
CA MET A 108 10.00 -1.74 -8.42
C MET A 108 10.40 -3.06 -9.09
N PHE A 109 10.30 -3.14 -10.41
CA PHE A 109 10.69 -4.34 -11.18
C PHE A 109 12.19 -4.35 -11.52
N SER A 110 12.76 -5.55 -11.61
CA SER A 110 14.11 -5.79 -12.17
C SER A 110 14.16 -5.67 -13.70
N GLU A 111 13.06 -5.99 -14.39
CA GLU A 111 12.95 -6.03 -15.86
C GLU A 111 13.89 -7.03 -16.55
N ILE A 112 14.44 -7.99 -15.80
CA ILE A 112 15.29 -9.06 -16.34
C ILE A 112 15.00 -10.36 -15.59
N TYR A 113 15.01 -11.49 -16.31
CA TYR A 113 14.90 -12.81 -15.69
C TYR A 113 16.17 -13.15 -14.92
N VAL A 114 16.02 -13.85 -13.79
CA VAL A 114 17.16 -14.35 -12.99
C VAL A 114 18.09 -15.26 -13.82
N ALA A 115 17.54 -16.02 -14.77
CA ALA A 115 18.28 -16.94 -15.62
C ALA A 115 19.01 -16.27 -16.81
N ALA A 116 18.83 -14.97 -17.04
CA ALA A 116 19.49 -14.28 -18.15
C ALA A 116 21.01 -14.15 -17.90
N PRO A 117 21.87 -14.22 -18.94
CA PRO A 117 23.32 -14.10 -18.77
C PRO A 117 23.76 -12.82 -18.05
N GLU A 118 23.06 -11.72 -18.30
CA GLU A 118 23.35 -10.40 -17.73
C GLU A 118 22.65 -10.14 -16.39
N SER A 119 21.98 -11.15 -15.82
CA SER A 119 21.08 -10.96 -14.68
C SER A 119 21.79 -10.37 -13.47
N VAL A 120 22.98 -10.86 -13.12
CA VAL A 120 23.74 -10.37 -11.96
C VAL A 120 24.00 -8.88 -12.09
N ARG A 121 24.57 -8.45 -13.22
CA ARG A 121 24.91 -7.04 -13.46
C ARG A 121 23.69 -6.13 -13.39
N VAL A 122 22.59 -6.52 -14.04
CA VAL A 122 21.36 -5.71 -14.08
C VAL A 122 20.66 -5.68 -12.71
N HIS A 123 20.60 -6.80 -11.99
CA HIS A 123 20.05 -6.83 -10.63
C HIS A 123 20.87 -5.99 -9.65
N THR A 124 22.21 -6.02 -9.74
CA THR A 124 23.07 -5.15 -8.93
C THR A 124 22.71 -3.67 -9.16
N LYS A 125 22.59 -3.26 -10.43
CA LYS A 125 22.18 -1.89 -10.77
C LYS A 125 20.78 -1.56 -10.25
N ARG A 126 19.82 -2.49 -10.36
CA ARG A 126 18.47 -2.29 -9.84
C ARG A 126 18.45 -2.16 -8.32
N ILE A 127 19.27 -2.92 -7.60
CA ILE A 127 19.42 -2.80 -6.14
C ILE A 127 20.02 -1.44 -5.77
N GLU A 128 21.02 -0.95 -6.49
CA GLU A 128 21.57 0.41 -6.29
C GLU A 128 20.49 1.49 -6.49
N GLN A 129 19.67 1.37 -7.54
CA GLN A 129 18.55 2.27 -7.81
C GLN A 129 17.48 2.20 -6.70
N ALA A 130 17.09 1.00 -6.27
CA ALA A 130 16.11 0.79 -5.20
C ALA A 130 16.61 1.36 -3.87
N ALA A 131 17.89 1.13 -3.53
CA ALA A 131 18.53 1.68 -2.34
C ALA A 131 18.53 3.22 -2.35
N ALA A 132 18.86 3.84 -3.48
CA ALA A 132 18.84 5.30 -3.62
C ALA A 132 17.42 5.89 -3.54
N ALA A 133 16.40 5.14 -3.98
CA ALA A 133 14.99 5.51 -3.90
C ALA A 133 14.37 5.29 -2.50
N GLY A 134 14.98 4.44 -1.67
CA GLY A 134 14.38 3.95 -0.42
C GLY A 134 13.33 2.84 -0.65
N VAL A 135 13.37 2.17 -1.80
CA VAL A 135 12.41 1.11 -2.17
C VAL A 135 12.87 -0.23 -1.57
N PRO A 136 12.10 -0.87 -0.67
CA PRO A 136 12.51 -2.09 0.02
C PRO A 136 12.41 -3.36 -0.84
N PHE A 137 11.60 -3.36 -1.91
CA PHE A 137 11.34 -4.57 -2.68
C PHE A 137 11.71 -4.40 -4.17
N VAL A 138 12.57 -5.28 -4.67
CA VAL A 138 12.80 -5.46 -6.12
C VAL A 138 12.11 -6.75 -6.55
N LEU A 139 11.10 -6.62 -7.42
CA LEU A 139 10.39 -7.77 -7.97
C LEU A 139 11.17 -8.35 -9.16
N THR A 140 11.42 -9.65 -9.12
CA THR A 140 12.08 -10.39 -10.20
C THR A 140 11.23 -11.57 -10.68
N PHE A 141 11.56 -12.06 -11.86
CA PHE A 141 10.90 -13.20 -12.47
C PHE A 141 11.87 -14.38 -12.55
N GLY A 142 11.43 -15.51 -12.05
CA GLY A 142 12.06 -16.79 -12.40
C GLY A 142 11.78 -17.15 -13.85
N ALA A 143 12.60 -18.02 -14.42
CA ALA A 143 12.22 -18.72 -15.64
C ALA A 143 11.54 -20.02 -15.24
N VAL A 144 10.36 -20.29 -15.82
CA VAL A 144 9.86 -21.67 -15.94
C VAL A 144 10.37 -22.19 -17.29
N GLN A 145 11.11 -23.30 -17.24
CA GLN A 145 11.42 -24.10 -18.42
C GLN A 145 10.15 -24.80 -18.91
#